data_AF-A0A8S2N9D9-F1
#
_entry.id   AF-A0A8S2N9D9-F1
#
_cell.length_a   1.000
_cell.length_b   1.000
_cell.length_c   1.000
_cell.angle_alpha   90.00
_cell.angle_beta   90.00
_cell.angle_gamma   90.00
#
_symmetry.space_group_name_H-M   'P 1'
#
loop_
_entity.id
_entity.type
_entity.pdbx_description
1 polymer ?
#
loop_
_entity_poly.entity_id
_entity_poly.type
_entity_poly.pdbx_seq_one_letter_code
_entity_poly.pdbx_strand_id
1 'polypeptide(L)'
;TLYRVLNRALRSENRQALKIWFPYMKLFDTALDKLPTVKEAIWRGVPIDIGKNFAKNQIVTWWSVNSCSSSSNVIKNFLGDNKKSTLFLIEAINGKKVSGYTEYESEDEVILRMGTEFRVKGDPLAQSNSSCIVHLIEIDDNNDQPLAAAMNEMQLTPAASKNKSTSGKSFIFFLYQITSFMMSKDITE
;
A
#
# COMPACT_ATOMS: atom_id res chain seq x y z
N THR A 1 -0.44 -2.79 20.82
CA THR A 1 0.85 -2.07 20.72
C THR A 1 0.65 -0.72 20.06
N LEU A 2 1.59 0.22 20.24
CA LEU A 2 1.51 1.59 19.70
C LEU A 2 1.27 1.63 18.19
N TYR A 3 2.03 0.84 17.43
CA TYR A 3 1.92 0.79 15.97
C TYR A 3 0.51 0.38 15.51
N ARG A 4 -0.15 -0.54 16.22
CA ARG A 4 -1.51 -1.01 15.89
C ARG A 4 -2.51 0.13 16.01
N VAL A 5 -2.41 0.95 17.05
CA VAL A 5 -3.32 2.09 17.28
C VAL A 5 -3.08 3.19 16.26
N LEU A 6 -1.82 3.55 16.00
CA LEU A 6 -1.47 4.52 14.96
C LEU A 6 -1.97 4.07 13.59
N ASN A 7 -1.69 2.83 13.19
CA ASN A 7 -2.11 2.31 11.89
C ASN A 7 -3.64 2.20 11.77
N ARG A 8 -4.36 1.98 12.87
CA ARG A 8 -5.82 2.07 12.90
C ARG A 8 -6.28 3.51 12.65
N ALA A 9 -5.67 4.50 13.30
CA ALA A 9 -6.00 5.90 13.10
C ALA A 9 -5.70 6.37 11.66
N LEU A 10 -4.55 5.98 11.10
CA LEU A 10 -4.14 6.29 9.71
C LEU A 10 -5.10 5.71 8.67
N ARG A 11 -5.63 4.50 8.90
CA ARG A 11 -6.64 3.88 8.03
C ARG A 11 -8.04 4.47 8.20
N SER A 12 -8.30 5.14 9.32
CA SER A 12 -9.61 5.76 9.54
C SER A 12 -9.77 7.02 8.68
N GLU A 13 -11.00 7.27 8.23
CA GLU A 13 -11.32 8.52 7.51
C GLU A 13 -11.48 9.73 8.43
N ASN A 14 -11.37 9.52 9.74
CA ASN A 14 -11.51 10.58 10.72
C ASN A 14 -10.21 11.38 10.85
N ARG A 15 -10.07 12.41 10.01
CA ARG A 15 -8.89 13.32 10.03
C ARG A 15 -8.75 14.10 11.33
N GLN A 16 -9.82 14.31 12.09
CA GLN A 16 -9.73 14.97 13.40
C GLN A 16 -9.06 14.05 14.42
N ALA A 17 -9.39 12.76 14.41
CA ALA A 17 -8.78 11.77 15.29
C ALA A 17 -7.28 11.57 15.01
N LEU A 18 -6.78 11.97 13.83
CA LEU A 18 -5.36 11.87 13.49
C LEU A 18 -4.51 13.00 14.08
N LYS A 19 -5.11 14.15 14.46
CA LYS A 19 -4.36 15.33 14.93
C LYS A 19 -3.49 15.05 16.16
N ILE A 20 -3.97 14.23 17.09
CA ILE A 20 -3.20 13.81 18.27
C ILE A 20 -1.90 13.08 17.90
N TRP A 21 -1.87 12.43 16.73
CA TRP A 21 -0.71 11.69 16.24
C TRP A 21 0.29 12.58 15.49
N PHE A 22 -0.03 13.83 15.14
CA PHE A 22 0.84 14.69 14.32
C PHE A 22 2.26 14.85 14.89
N PRO A 23 2.45 15.10 16.20
CA PRO A 23 3.81 15.17 16.76
C PRO A 23 4.57 13.86 16.62
N TYR A 24 3.91 12.73 16.87
CA TYR A 24 4.51 11.40 16.74
C TYR A 24 4.85 11.08 15.28
N MET A 25 3.92 11.31 14.34
CA MET A 25 4.16 11.08 12.92
C MET A 25 5.32 11.92 12.40
N LYS A 26 5.39 13.20 12.78
CA LYS A 26 6.52 14.06 12.42
C LYS A 26 7.84 13.54 12.99
N LEU A 27 7.85 13.17 14.27
CA LEU A 27 9.05 12.60 14.92
C LEU A 27 9.48 11.31 14.22
N PHE A 28 8.55 10.39 13.97
CA PHE A 28 8.79 9.11 13.34
C PHE A 28 9.32 9.27 11.91
N ASP A 29 8.68 10.13 11.12
CA ASP A 29 9.09 10.42 9.74
C ASP A 29 10.50 11.05 9.68
N THR A 30 10.79 11.99 10.60
CA THR A 30 12.12 12.60 10.74
C THR A 30 13.18 11.58 11.20
N ALA A 31 12.79 10.60 12.02
CA ALA A 31 13.69 9.52 12.43
C ALA A 31 14.02 8.60 11.25
N LEU A 32 13.01 8.23 10.44
CA LEU A 32 13.19 7.45 9.22
C LEU A 32 14.12 8.13 8.20
N ASP A 33 14.14 9.46 8.13
CA ASP A 33 15.10 10.20 7.28
C ASP A 33 16.56 9.96 7.65
N LYS A 34 16.84 9.65 8.92
CA LYS A 34 18.20 9.39 9.41
C LYS A 34 18.65 7.95 9.21
N LEU A 35 17.73 7.07 8.81
CA LEU A 35 18.02 5.65 8.61
C LEU A 35 18.47 5.36 7.18
N PRO A 36 19.28 4.30 6.98
CA PRO A 36 19.68 3.86 5.65
C PRO A 36 18.46 3.58 4.77
N THR A 37 18.43 4.22 3.60
CA THR A 37 17.48 3.90 2.53
C THR A 37 17.95 2.69 1.75
N VAL A 38 17.03 1.78 1.43
CA VAL A 38 17.28 0.61 0.60
C VAL A 38 16.33 0.54 -0.57
N LYS A 39 16.90 0.12 -1.71
CA LYS A 39 16.20 -0.16 -2.96
C LYS A 39 16.34 -1.65 -3.25
N GLU A 40 15.38 -2.43 -2.80
CA GLU A 40 15.41 -3.89 -2.88
C GLU A 40 13.99 -4.47 -2.91
N ALA A 41 13.90 -5.76 -3.27
CA ALA A 41 12.66 -6.50 -3.19
C ALA A 41 12.40 -6.91 -1.74
N ILE A 42 11.28 -6.48 -1.17
CA ILE A 42 10.88 -6.78 0.20
C ILE A 42 9.52 -7.49 0.22
N TRP A 43 9.24 -8.16 1.33
CA TRP A 43 8.09 -9.01 1.51
C TRP A 43 7.19 -8.50 2.64
N ARG A 44 5.89 -8.62 2.44
CA ARG A 44 4.90 -8.35 3.49
C ARG A 44 3.80 -9.40 3.47
N GLY A 45 3.61 -10.06 4.61
CA GLY A 45 2.52 -11.03 4.80
C GLY A 45 1.28 -10.37 5.38
N VAL A 46 0.11 -10.73 4.87
CA VAL A 46 -1.20 -10.40 5.45
C VAL A 46 -2.00 -11.69 5.64
N PRO A 47 -2.45 -12.03 6.86
CA PRO A 47 -3.11 -13.31 7.16
C PRO A 47 -4.60 -13.34 6.73
N ILE A 48 -4.93 -12.68 5.62
CA ILE A 48 -6.22 -12.74 4.95
C ILE A 48 -6.00 -12.65 3.44
N ASP A 49 -6.80 -13.37 2.65
CA ASP A 49 -6.78 -13.25 1.18
C ASP A 49 -7.55 -12.01 0.72
N ILE A 50 -6.79 -11.00 0.31
CA ILE A 50 -7.27 -9.74 -0.27
C ILE A 50 -6.76 -9.53 -1.71
N GLY A 51 -6.15 -10.55 -2.33
CA GLY A 51 -5.51 -10.41 -3.65
C GLY A 51 -6.48 -9.94 -4.72
N LYS A 52 -7.73 -10.40 -4.68
CA LYS A 52 -8.80 -10.00 -5.60
C LYS A 52 -9.10 -8.50 -5.64
N ASN A 53 -8.61 -7.72 -4.67
CA ASN A 53 -8.78 -6.26 -4.63
C ASN A 53 -7.71 -5.52 -5.43
N PHE A 54 -6.75 -6.25 -6.00
CA PHE A 54 -5.65 -5.73 -6.79
C PHE A 54 -5.79 -6.19 -8.24
N ALA A 55 -5.70 -5.25 -9.18
CA ALA A 55 -5.67 -5.51 -10.60
C ALA A 55 -4.40 -4.92 -11.23
N LYS A 56 -3.91 -5.51 -12.32
CA LYS A 56 -2.75 -4.98 -13.04
C LYS A 56 -2.88 -3.48 -13.32
N ASN A 57 -1.78 -2.75 -13.14
CA ASN A 57 -1.65 -1.29 -13.31
C ASN A 57 -2.47 -0.44 -12.33
N GLN A 58 -3.20 -1.03 -11.39
CA GLN A 58 -3.87 -0.27 -10.33
C GLN A 58 -2.83 0.47 -9.48
N ILE A 59 -3.12 1.73 -9.16
CA ILE A 59 -2.37 2.52 -8.20
C ILE A 59 -3.04 2.37 -6.83
N VAL A 60 -2.24 2.10 -5.81
CA VAL A 60 -2.69 1.96 -4.43
C VAL A 60 -1.81 2.78 -3.50
N THR A 61 -2.44 3.55 -2.61
CA THR A 61 -1.75 4.33 -1.58
C THR A 61 -1.89 3.61 -0.24
N TRP A 62 -0.77 3.29 0.40
CA TRP A 62 -0.79 2.72 1.75
C TRP A 62 -0.60 3.81 2.80
N TRP A 63 -1.72 4.31 3.33
CA TRP A 63 -1.74 5.38 4.34
C TRP A 63 -1.11 5.01 5.69
N SER A 64 -1.04 3.73 6.04
CA SER A 64 -0.41 3.26 7.29
C SER A 64 1.10 3.14 7.14
N VAL A 65 1.82 3.11 8.28
CA VAL A 65 3.22 2.64 8.30
C VAL A 65 3.23 1.13 8.05
N ASN A 66 4.05 0.66 7.11
CA ASN A 66 4.10 -0.76 6.75
C ASN A 66 5.46 -1.35 7.12
N SER A 67 5.43 -2.29 8.06
CA SER A 67 6.57 -3.16 8.34
C SER A 67 6.63 -4.31 7.33
N CYS A 68 7.81 -4.51 6.77
CA CYS A 68 8.14 -5.51 5.77
C CYS A 68 9.45 -6.20 6.17
N SER A 69 9.80 -7.28 5.48
CA SER A 69 11.08 -7.95 5.68
C SER A 69 11.78 -8.19 4.35
N SER A 70 13.10 -8.04 4.32
CA SER A 70 13.92 -8.46 3.17
C SER A 70 14.10 -9.99 3.12
N SER A 71 13.69 -10.71 4.16
CA SER A 71 13.78 -12.17 4.29
C SER A 71 12.45 -12.84 4.00
N SER A 72 12.40 -13.64 2.93
CA SER A 72 11.23 -14.46 2.61
C SER A 72 10.94 -15.51 3.70
N ASN A 73 11.98 -15.96 4.43
CA ASN A 73 11.84 -16.94 5.50
C ASN A 73 11.11 -16.36 6.70
N VAL A 74 11.41 -15.10 7.08
CA VAL A 74 10.71 -14.38 8.15
C VAL A 74 9.23 -14.27 7.81
N ILE A 75 8.88 -13.86 6.59
CA ILE A 75 7.48 -13.74 6.20
C ILE A 75 6.78 -15.09 6.09
N LYS A 76 7.47 -16.14 5.62
CA LYS A 76 6.93 -17.50 5.62
C LYS A 76 6.59 -17.96 7.05
N ASN A 77 7.47 -17.71 8.00
CA ASN A 77 7.25 -18.05 9.41
C ASN A 77 6.10 -17.20 10.02
N PHE A 78 6.06 -15.91 9.70
CA PHE A 78 4.99 -14.99 10.14
C PHE A 78 3.61 -15.45 9.65
N LEU A 79 3.51 -15.89 8.40
CA LEU A 79 2.24 -16.40 7.84
C LEU A 79 1.90 -17.80 8.34
N GLY A 80 2.90 -18.61 8.71
CA GLY A 80 2.70 -19.99 9.16
C GLY A 80 1.90 -20.83 8.16
N ASP A 81 1.01 -21.69 8.65
CA ASP A 81 0.16 -22.57 7.83
C ASP A 81 -1.15 -21.90 7.37
N ASN A 82 -1.23 -20.57 7.41
CA ASN A 82 -2.45 -19.84 7.05
C ASN A 82 -2.80 -20.05 5.57
N LYS A 83 -3.82 -20.87 5.33
CA LYS A 83 -4.30 -21.23 3.99
C LYS A 83 -4.85 -20.02 3.22
N LYS A 84 -5.36 -18.99 3.90
CA LYS A 84 -5.93 -17.80 3.25
C LYS A 84 -5.13 -16.55 3.60
N SER A 85 -4.07 -16.30 2.85
CA SER A 85 -3.16 -15.18 3.08
C SER A 85 -2.79 -14.48 1.77
N THR A 86 -2.45 -13.20 1.88
CA THR A 86 -1.86 -12.44 0.78
C THR A 86 -0.40 -12.17 1.10
N LEU A 87 0.47 -12.55 0.17
CA LEU A 87 1.89 -12.23 0.20
C LEU A 87 2.16 -11.10 -0.79
N PHE A 88 2.67 -9.99 -0.30
CA PHE A 88 3.13 -8.89 -1.15
C PHE A 88 4.62 -9.05 -1.43
N LEU A 89 4.97 -9.06 -2.71
CA LEU A 89 6.33 -8.81 -3.21
C LEU A 89 6.38 -7.35 -3.64
N ILE A 90 7.27 -6.57 -3.03
CA ILE A 90 7.34 -5.13 -3.23
C ILE A 90 8.73 -4.77 -3.73
N GLU A 91 8.82 -4.23 -4.94
CA GLU A 91 10.02 -3.54 -5.43
C GLU A 91 10.08 -2.15 -4.79
N ALA A 92 10.72 -2.06 -3.63
CA ALA A 92 10.82 -0.81 -2.87
C ALA A 92 12.01 0.02 -3.36
N ILE A 93 11.87 1.34 -3.31
CA ILE A 93 12.90 2.32 -3.64
C ILE A 93 13.25 3.21 -2.44
N ASN A 94 12.30 3.43 -1.51
CA ASN A 94 12.50 4.26 -0.32
C ASN A 94 12.36 3.46 0.99
N GLY A 95 12.60 2.15 0.95
CA GLY A 95 12.57 1.30 2.14
C GLY A 95 13.57 1.76 3.19
N LYS A 96 13.21 1.71 4.48
CA LYS A 96 14.08 2.13 5.58
C LYS A 96 14.49 0.93 6.43
N LYS A 97 15.79 0.60 6.44
CA LYS A 97 16.31 -0.43 7.35
C LYS A 97 16.36 0.11 8.76
N VAL A 98 15.72 -0.60 9.69
CA VAL A 98 15.61 -0.22 11.10
C VAL A 98 16.50 -1.06 12.03
N SER A 99 17.43 -1.84 11.47
CA SER A 99 18.41 -2.61 12.24
C SER A 99 19.14 -1.72 13.25
N GLY A 100 19.31 -2.23 14.47
CA GLY A 100 19.82 -1.50 15.63
C GLY A 100 18.78 -0.70 16.41
N TYR A 101 17.54 -0.59 15.90
CA TYR A 101 16.43 0.10 16.55
C TYR A 101 15.18 -0.76 16.71
N THR A 102 15.10 -1.90 16.01
CA THR A 102 13.96 -2.81 16.10
C THR A 102 14.08 -3.72 17.32
N GLU A 103 12.94 -4.19 17.83
CA GLU A 103 12.90 -5.20 18.90
C GLU A 103 13.34 -6.58 18.37
N TYR A 104 13.16 -6.83 17.06
CA TYR A 104 13.39 -8.13 16.43
C TYR A 104 14.45 -8.05 15.33
N GLU A 105 15.72 -7.98 15.71
CA GLU A 105 16.85 -7.83 14.77
C GLU A 105 16.94 -8.96 13.72
N SER A 106 16.44 -10.16 14.04
CA SER A 106 16.43 -11.30 13.12
C SER A 106 15.36 -11.22 12.02
N GLU A 107 14.49 -10.20 12.05
CA GLU A 107 13.41 -10.06 11.07
C GLU A 107 13.84 -9.34 9.79
N ASP A 108 15.06 -8.82 9.71
CA ASP A 108 15.54 -8.01 8.58
C ASP A 108 14.52 -6.93 8.20
N GLU A 109 14.03 -6.21 9.21
CA GLU A 109 12.88 -5.32 9.09
C GLU A 109 13.18 -4.09 8.21
N VAL A 110 12.27 -3.84 7.27
CA VAL A 110 12.25 -2.67 6.40
C VAL A 110 10.92 -1.96 6.55
N ILE A 111 10.96 -0.69 6.90
CA ILE A 111 9.77 0.16 7.02
C ILE A 111 9.52 0.91 5.71
N LEU A 112 8.29 0.84 5.22
CA LEU A 112 7.75 1.77 4.23
C LEU A 112 6.97 2.86 4.93
N ARG A 113 7.14 4.09 4.46
CA ARG A 113 6.53 5.29 5.05
C ARG A 113 5.01 5.24 4.94
N MET A 114 4.36 6.06 5.76
CA MET A 114 2.94 6.32 5.61
C MET A 114 2.69 7.10 4.32
N GLY A 115 1.69 6.70 3.54
CA GLY A 115 1.37 7.35 2.27
C GLY A 115 2.18 6.87 1.08
N THR A 116 2.99 5.81 1.21
CA THR A 116 3.71 5.24 0.06
C THR A 116 2.73 4.75 -1.01
N GLU A 117 3.02 5.11 -2.26
CA GLU A 117 2.22 4.72 -3.43
C GLU A 117 2.88 3.57 -4.19
N PHE A 118 2.04 2.66 -4.67
CA PHE A 118 2.47 1.50 -5.43
C PHE A 118 1.65 1.33 -6.69
N ARG A 119 2.29 0.81 -7.72
CA ARG A 119 1.64 0.25 -8.90
C ARG A 119 1.65 -1.26 -8.83
N VAL A 120 0.49 -1.88 -9.05
CA VAL A 120 0.38 -3.34 -9.21
C VAL A 120 1.02 -3.75 -10.54
N LYS A 121 2.09 -4.54 -10.49
CA LYS A 121 2.88 -4.92 -11.69
C LYS A 121 2.13 -5.86 -12.63
N GLY A 122 1.29 -6.73 -12.09
CA GLY A 122 0.54 -7.75 -12.81
C GLY A 122 -0.64 -8.24 -11.99
N ASP A 123 -1.52 -9.01 -12.62
CA ASP A 123 -2.66 -9.58 -11.89
C ASP A 123 -2.17 -10.54 -10.80
N PRO A 124 -2.86 -10.59 -9.64
CA PRO A 124 -2.48 -11.44 -8.52
C PRO A 124 -2.32 -12.90 -8.92
N LEU A 125 -1.25 -13.53 -8.47
CA LEU A 125 -1.01 -14.95 -8.70
C LEU A 125 -1.67 -15.76 -7.60
N ALA A 126 -2.74 -16.49 -7.94
CA ALA A 126 -3.37 -17.44 -7.03
C ALA A 126 -2.45 -18.65 -6.79
N GLN A 127 -2.35 -19.08 -5.53
CA GLN A 127 -1.65 -20.28 -5.13
C GLN A 127 -2.66 -21.39 -4.78
N SER A 128 -2.21 -22.65 -4.81
CA SER A 128 -3.05 -23.84 -4.58
C SER A 128 -3.82 -23.84 -3.25
N ASN A 129 -3.38 -23.05 -2.27
CA ASN A 129 -3.89 -23.12 -0.91
C ASN A 129 -4.99 -22.10 -0.59
N SER A 130 -5.47 -21.31 -1.55
CA SER A 130 -6.28 -20.09 -1.33
C SER A 130 -5.50 -18.90 -0.79
N SER A 131 -4.18 -18.91 -0.95
CA SER A 131 -3.29 -17.75 -0.80
C SER A 131 -3.01 -17.11 -2.16
N CYS A 132 -2.57 -15.87 -2.15
CA CYS A 132 -2.21 -15.16 -3.39
C CYS A 132 -0.93 -14.34 -3.21
N ILE A 133 -0.23 -14.11 -4.32
CA ILE A 133 0.91 -13.21 -4.39
C ILE A 133 0.49 -11.96 -5.17
N VAL A 134 0.71 -10.78 -4.58
CA VAL A 134 0.53 -9.49 -5.24
C VAL A 134 1.90 -8.85 -5.42
N HIS A 135 2.22 -8.49 -6.66
CA HIS A 135 3.49 -7.83 -6.99
C HIS A 135 3.27 -6.32 -7.13
N LEU A 136 3.91 -5.55 -6.26
CA LEU A 136 3.88 -4.10 -6.21
C LEU A 136 5.22 -3.50 -6.60
N ILE A 137 5.19 -2.36 -7.27
CA ILE A 137 6.35 -1.50 -7.52
C ILE A 137 6.07 -0.17 -6.85
N GLU A 138 6.94 0.28 -5.97
CA GLU A 138 6.85 1.61 -5.38
C GLU A 138 7.01 2.69 -6.46
N ILE A 139 6.12 3.69 -6.44
CA ILE A 139 6.18 4.82 -7.36
C ILE A 139 7.16 5.86 -6.79
N ASP A 140 8.06 6.35 -7.65
CA ASP A 140 8.98 7.46 -7.31
C ASP A 140 8.38 8.78 -7.78
N ASP A 141 7.98 9.63 -6.83
CA ASP A 141 7.47 10.98 -7.12
C ASP A 141 8.48 11.84 -7.93
N ASN A 142 9.78 11.50 -7.89
CA ASN A 142 10.81 12.24 -8.62
C ASN A 142 11.05 11.75 -10.05
N ASN A 143 10.47 10.61 -10.44
CA ASN A 143 10.80 9.92 -11.69
C ASN A 143 9.60 9.72 -12.63
N ASP A 144 8.58 10.56 -12.48
CA ASP A 144 7.49 10.66 -13.44
C ASP A 144 8.01 11.18 -14.79
N GLN A 145 8.50 10.27 -15.64
CA GLN A 145 8.29 10.43 -17.07
C GLN A 145 6.77 10.49 -17.31
N PRO A 146 6.30 11.53 -17.99
CA PRO A 146 5.15 12.25 -17.48
C PRO A 146 3.86 11.64 -17.99
N LEU A 147 2.81 11.82 -17.18
CA LEU A 147 1.39 11.82 -17.53
C LEU A 147 1.08 12.45 -18.93
N ALA A 148 1.98 13.27 -19.46
CA ALA A 148 1.96 13.85 -20.80
C ALA A 148 1.98 12.83 -21.96
N ALA A 149 2.63 11.66 -21.81
CA ALA A 149 2.67 10.65 -22.88
C ALA A 149 1.27 10.05 -23.14
N ALA A 150 0.50 9.82 -22.07
CA ALA A 150 -0.88 9.33 -22.16
C ALA A 150 -1.87 10.39 -22.67
N MET A 151 -1.57 11.69 -22.49
CA MET A 151 -2.42 12.78 -22.97
C MET A 151 -2.24 13.07 -24.48
N ASN A 152 -1.07 12.75 -25.06
CA ASN A 152 -0.81 12.95 -26.48
C ASN A 152 -1.44 11.89 -27.39
N GLU A 153 -1.68 10.68 -26.90
CA GLU A 153 -2.39 9.64 -27.69
C GLU A 153 -3.90 9.93 -27.82
N MET A 154 -4.47 10.76 -26.95
CA MET A 154 -5.91 11.05 -26.94
C MET A 154 -6.32 12.22 -27.85
N GLN A 155 -5.37 12.95 -28.47
CA GLN A 155 -5.66 14.17 -29.25
C GLN A 155 -5.72 14.02 -30.77
N LEU A 156 -5.68 12.81 -31.32
CA LEU A 156 -5.81 12.60 -32.77
C LEU A 156 -7.14 11.94 -33.15
N THR A 157 -8.23 12.72 -33.17
CA THR A 157 -9.32 12.65 -34.17
C THR A 157 -10.28 13.84 -34.01
N PRO A 158 -10.73 14.52 -35.10
CA PRO A 158 -11.71 15.59 -35.00
C PRO A 158 -13.15 15.06 -35.06
N ALA A 159 -13.94 15.51 -34.07
CA ALA A 159 -15.37 15.84 -34.05
C ALA A 159 -16.44 14.87 -34.61
N ALA A 160 -17.34 14.46 -33.71
CA ALA A 160 -18.78 14.52 -33.98
C ALA A 160 -19.54 14.83 -32.69
N SER A 161 -20.19 15.99 -32.69
CA SER A 161 -21.07 16.51 -31.63
C SER A 161 -22.29 15.61 -31.40
N LYS A 162 -22.64 15.38 -30.14
CA LYS A 162 -24.03 15.29 -29.66
C LYS A 162 -24.09 15.56 -28.15
N ASN A 163 -24.73 16.68 -27.81
CA ASN A 163 -25.09 17.06 -26.45
C ASN A 163 -25.99 16.01 -25.79
N LYS A 164 -25.70 15.66 -24.53
CA LYS A 164 -26.73 15.42 -23.52
C LYS A 164 -26.18 15.76 -22.13
N SER A 165 -26.81 16.77 -21.54
CA SER A 165 -26.67 17.16 -20.14
C SER A 165 -27.11 16.00 -19.24
N THR A 166 -26.26 15.61 -18.29
CA THR A 166 -26.71 14.97 -17.04
C THR A 166 -25.72 15.25 -15.92
N SER A 167 -26.20 16.10 -15.01
CA SER A 167 -25.89 16.27 -13.58
C SER A 167 -24.83 15.34 -12.98
N GLY A 168 -23.81 15.95 -12.38
CA GLY A 168 -22.70 15.31 -11.69
C GLY A 168 -23.15 14.37 -10.57
N LYS A 169 -23.02 13.07 -10.82
CA LYS A 169 -23.15 12.00 -9.82
C LYS A 169 -22.24 10.80 -10.14
N SER A 170 -20.95 11.01 -10.42
CA SER A 170 -20.05 9.88 -10.70
C SER A 170 -18.82 9.78 -9.79
N PHE A 171 -18.38 10.88 -9.14
CA PHE A 171 -17.18 10.81 -8.29
C PHE A 171 -17.47 10.38 -6.83
N ILE A 172 -18.69 10.61 -6.33
CA ILE A 172 -19.05 10.31 -4.94
C ILE A 172 -19.44 8.83 -4.75
N PHE A 173 -19.88 8.14 -5.80
CA PHE A 173 -20.26 6.73 -5.72
C PHE A 173 -19.06 5.77 -5.63
N PHE A 174 -17.88 6.17 -6.11
CA PHE A 174 -16.69 5.31 -6.06
C PHE A 174 -15.98 5.32 -4.70
N LEU A 175 -16.11 6.41 -3.93
CA LEU A 175 -15.65 6.44 -2.54
C LEU A 175 -16.54 5.61 -1.61
N TYR A 176 -17.84 5.47 -1.89
CA TYR A 176 -18.77 4.77 -0.99
C TYR A 176 -18.60 3.24 -0.96
N GLN A 177 -18.04 2.63 -2.02
CA GLN A 177 -17.81 1.17 -2.07
C GLN A 177 -16.48 0.76 -1.43
N ILE A 178 -15.44 1.60 -1.49
CA ILE A 178 -14.13 1.28 -0.90
C ILE A 178 -14.15 1.49 0.63
N THR A 179 -14.91 2.48 1.09
CA THR A 179 -15.10 2.79 2.52
C THR A 179 -15.93 1.75 3.27
N SER A 180 -16.93 1.16 2.60
CA SER A 180 -17.84 0.20 3.24
C SER A 180 -17.20 -1.17 3.52
N PHE A 181 -16.03 -1.50 2.95
CA PHE A 181 -15.38 -2.80 3.18
C PHE A 181 -14.19 -2.73 4.14
N MET A 182 -13.45 -1.60 4.20
CA MET A 182 -12.38 -1.41 5.20
C MET A 182 -12.90 -1.21 6.63
N MET A 183 -14.20 -0.94 6.80
CA MET A 183 -14.88 -0.93 8.10
C MET A 183 -15.39 -2.30 8.56
N SER A 184 -15.33 -3.36 7.75
CA SER A 184 -16.15 -4.56 8.03
C SER A 184 -15.53 -5.62 8.95
N LYS A 185 -14.25 -5.55 9.38
CA LYS A 185 -13.71 -6.57 10.31
C LYS A 185 -12.72 -5.99 11.32
N ASP A 186 -13.26 -5.49 12.43
CA ASP A 186 -12.82 -6.03 13.72
C ASP A 186 -12.96 -7.56 13.64
N ILE A 187 -11.87 -8.31 13.83
CA ILE A 187 -11.79 -9.73 14.26
C ILE A 187 -10.28 -10.10 14.28
N THR A 188 -9.73 -10.20 15.51
CA THR A 188 -8.68 -11.11 16.04
C THR A 188 -7.43 -11.37 15.18
N GLU A 189 -6.17 -11.11 15.58
CA GLU A 189 -5.51 -11.15 16.92
C GLU A 189 -4.46 -10.01 17.13
#